data_AF-A0A7K3J1G5-F1
#
_entry.id   AF-A0A7K3J1G5-F1
#
_cell.length_a   1.000
_cell.length_b   1.000
_cell.length_c   1.000
_cell.angle_alpha   90.00
_cell.angle_beta   90.00
_cell.angle_gamma   90.00
#
_symmetry.space_group_name_H-M   'P 1'
#
loop_
_entity.id
_entity.type
_entity.pdbx_description
1 polymer ?
#
loop_
_entity_poly.entity_id
_entity_poly.type
_entity_poly.pdbx_seq_one_letter_code
_entity_poly.pdbx_strand_id
1 'polypeptide(L)'
;MTVLTDDLIPLDQWNQLLADSRHSSPFQTQEFYSLCNSVPGFRAKAVAVCDNECILALAVVAVQYEHGIKSLLTRRGIVYGGPLVKEGSEEALDMLLVELYKLL
;
A
#
# COMPACT_ATOMS: atom_id res chain seq x y z
N MET A 1 -17.37 -1.85 -3.32
CA MET A 1 -15.91 -1.75 -3.15
C MET A 1 -15.15 -2.12 -4.41
N THR A 2 -14.10 -1.36 -4.73
CA THR A 2 -13.21 -1.51 -5.89
C THR A 2 -11.76 -1.41 -5.44
N VAL A 3 -10.83 -1.93 -6.23
CA VAL A 3 -9.39 -1.90 -5.94
C VAL A 3 -8.72 -0.93 -6.91
N LEU A 4 -7.94 0.01 -6.37
CA LEU A 4 -7.09 0.93 -7.12
C LEU A 4 -5.63 0.70 -6.75
N THR A 5 -4.72 0.91 -7.69
CA THR A 5 -3.29 0.66 -7.49
C THR A 5 -2.44 1.82 -7.99
N ASP A 6 -1.33 2.06 -7.30
CA ASP A 6 -0.30 3.03 -7.68
C ASP A 6 -0.90 4.40 -8.06
N ASP A 7 -0.59 4.92 -9.25
CA ASP A 7 -1.01 6.23 -9.76
C ASP A 7 -2.54 6.36 -9.97
N LEU A 8 -3.29 5.26 -9.90
CA LEU A 8 -4.76 5.28 -10.00
C LEU A 8 -5.41 5.64 -8.66
N ILE A 9 -4.66 5.68 -7.56
CA ILE A 9 -5.18 6.04 -6.24
C ILE A 9 -5.28 7.57 -6.13
N PRO A 10 -6.48 8.14 -5.90
CA PRO A 10 -6.65 9.59 -5.76
C PRO A 10 -5.87 10.14 -4.55
N LEU A 11 -5.01 11.12 -4.80
CA LEU A 11 -4.11 11.68 -3.79
C LEU A 11 -4.84 12.39 -2.64
N ASP A 12 -5.87 13.14 -2.99
CA ASP A 12 -6.77 13.81 -2.04
C ASP A 12 -7.41 12.81 -1.07
N GLN A 13 -7.92 11.68 -1.57
CA GLN A 13 -8.52 10.64 -0.74
C GLN A 13 -7.49 9.90 0.12
N TRP A 14 -6.29 9.68 -0.42
CA TRP A 14 -5.19 9.08 0.33
C TRP A 14 -4.80 9.98 1.52
N ASN A 15 -4.58 11.27 1.27
CA ASN A 15 -4.25 12.23 2.30
C ASN A 15 -5.36 12.38 3.34
N GLN A 16 -6.62 12.30 2.92
CA GLN A 16 -7.76 12.29 3.84
C GLN A 16 -7.72 11.08 4.78
N LEU A 17 -7.51 9.87 4.26
CA LEU A 17 -7.42 8.67 5.09
C LEU A 17 -6.24 8.73 6.08
N LEU A 18 -5.10 9.30 5.67
CA LEU A 18 -3.96 9.54 6.56
C LEU A 18 -4.31 10.51 7.69
N ALA A 19 -4.96 11.63 7.36
CA ALA A 19 -5.35 12.64 8.34
C ALA A 19 -6.36 12.12 9.36
N ASP A 20 -7.30 11.28 8.91
CA ASP A 20 -8.35 10.73 9.77
C ASP A 20 -7.88 9.52 10.59
N SER A 21 -6.82 8.84 10.17
CA SER A 21 -6.35 7.62 10.84
C SER A 21 -5.46 7.93 12.06
N ARG A 22 -5.92 7.50 13.24
CA ARG A 22 -5.12 7.44 14.48
C ARG A 22 -3.93 6.47 14.41
N HIS A 23 -3.88 5.63 13.38
CA HIS A 23 -2.83 4.65 13.13
C HIS A 23 -1.96 5.05 11.92
N SER A 24 -2.07 6.30 11.46
CA SER A 24 -1.25 6.81 10.38
C SER A 24 0.25 6.70 10.67
N SER A 25 1.00 6.42 9.61
CA SER A 25 2.45 6.22 9.67
C SER A 25 3.10 6.94 8.50
N PRO A 26 4.30 7.54 8.67
CA PRO A 26 5.06 8.11 7.57
C PRO A 26 5.36 7.09 6.46
N PHE A 27 5.32 5.79 6.76
CA PHE A 27 5.53 4.74 5.77
C PHE A 27 4.31 4.44 4.89
N GLN A 28 3.16 5.04 5.19
CA GLN A 28 1.93 4.86 4.41
C GLN A 28 1.60 6.12 3.61
N THR A 29 2.51 7.09 3.51
CA THR A 29 2.31 8.32 2.73
C THR A 29 2.74 8.16 1.29
N GLN A 30 2.22 9.04 0.43
CA GLN A 30 2.63 9.10 -0.97
C GLN A 30 4.12 9.42 -1.09
N GLU A 31 4.68 10.27 -0.21
CA GLU A 31 6.09 10.63 -0.22
C GLU A 31 6.98 9.43 0.03
N PHE A 32 6.58 8.51 0.93
CA PHE A 32 7.33 7.27 1.15
C PHE A 32 7.25 6.34 -0.07
N TYR A 33 6.06 6.19 -0.66
CA TYR A 33 5.89 5.46 -1.93
C TYR A 33 6.81 6.01 -3.03
N SER A 34 6.81 7.34 -3.23
CA SER A 34 7.64 8.01 -4.22
C SER A 34 9.13 7.88 -3.90
N LEU A 35 9.52 8.00 -2.63
CA LEU A 35 10.89 7.82 -2.17
C LEU A 35 11.40 6.42 -2.54
N CYS A 36 10.66 5.36 -2.18
CA CYS A 36 11.05 3.99 -2.51
C CYS A 36 11.20 3.77 -4.02
N ASN A 37 10.32 4.37 -4.83
CA ASN A 37 10.40 4.25 -6.29
C ASN A 37 11.47 5.15 -6.94
N SER A 38 11.96 6.18 -6.23
CA SER A 38 13.04 7.05 -6.70
C SER A 38 14.44 6.43 -6.54
N VAL A 39 14.61 5.47 -5.62
CA VAL A 39 15.91 4.87 -5.32
C VAL A 39 16.16 3.63 -6.21
N PRO A 40 17.28 3.56 -6.96
CA PRO A 40 17.61 2.39 -7.76
C PRO A 40 17.67 1.10 -6.92
N GLY A 41 17.04 0.03 -7.40
CA GLY A 41 16.99 -1.26 -6.71
C GLY A 41 15.89 -1.39 -5.64
N PHE A 42 15.20 -0.29 -5.30
CA PHE A 42 13.99 -0.31 -4.48
C PHE A 42 12.75 -0.13 -5.35
N ARG A 43 11.66 -0.76 -4.92
CA ARG A 43 10.35 -0.60 -5.53
C ARG A 43 9.31 -0.51 -4.43
N ALA A 44 8.27 0.27 -4.67
CA ALA A 44 7.07 0.25 -3.86
C ALA A 44 5.83 0.09 -4.74
N LYS A 45 4.83 -0.58 -4.18
CA LYS A 45 3.48 -0.69 -4.73
C LYS A 45 2.50 -0.10 -3.74
N ALA A 46 1.49 0.60 -4.23
CA ALA A 46 0.38 1.07 -3.42
C ALA A 46 -0.90 0.37 -3.86
N VAL A 47 -1.69 -0.09 -2.89
CA VAL A 47 -3.01 -0.69 -3.13
C VAL A 47 -4.01 -0.03 -2.20
N ALA A 48 -5.15 0.37 -2.77
CA ALA A 48 -6.26 0.95 -2.06
C ALA A 48 -7.54 0.15 -2.35
N VAL A 49 -8.36 -0.04 -1.32
CA VAL A 49 -9.72 -0.53 -1.44
C VAL A 49 -10.66 0.65 -1.20
N CYS A 50 -11.47 0.95 -2.20
CA CYS A 50 -12.36 2.10 -2.21
C CYS A 50 -13.81 1.64 -2.19
N ASP A 51 -14.68 2.37 -1.51
CA ASP A 51 -16.12 2.29 -1.72
C ASP A 51 -16.64 3.64 -2.19
N ASN A 52 -17.21 3.67 -3.39
CA ASN A 52 -17.44 4.90 -4.15
C ASN A 52 -16.14 5.71 -4.27
N GLU A 53 -16.13 6.96 -3.79
CA GLU A 53 -14.97 7.86 -3.82
C GLU A 53 -14.15 7.84 -2.52
N CYS A 54 -14.51 7.00 -1.54
CA CYS A 54 -13.83 6.94 -0.25
C CYS A 54 -12.86 5.75 -0.18
N ILE A 55 -11.60 6.01 0.15
CA ILE A 55 -10.64 4.94 0.48
C ILE A 55 -10.99 4.40 1.88
N LEU A 56 -11.21 3.10 1.97
CA LEU A 56 -11.51 2.38 3.21
C LEU A 56 -10.29 1.66 3.79
N ALA A 57 -9.41 1.17 2.92
CA ALA A 57 -8.14 0.58 3.33
C ALA A 57 -7.06 0.89 2.30
N LEU A 58 -5.82 1.08 2.76
CA LEU A 58 -4.67 1.38 1.92
C LEU A 58 -3.39 0.77 2.49
N ALA A 59 -2.53 0.26 1.61
CA ALA A 59 -1.18 -0.12 1.97
C ALA A 59 -0.16 0.31 0.92
N VAL A 60 0.92 0.94 1.39
CA VAL A 60 2.18 1.01 0.68
C VAL A 60 3.03 -0.20 1.06
N VAL A 61 3.47 -0.93 0.05
CA VAL A 61 4.32 -2.11 0.19
C VAL A 61 5.67 -1.82 -0.44
N ALA A 62 6.71 -1.82 0.38
CA ALA A 62 8.08 -1.82 -0.13
C ALA A 62 8.43 -3.24 -0.59
N VAL A 63 8.80 -3.39 -1.86
CA VAL A 63 9.18 -4.67 -2.45
C VAL A 63 10.70 -4.72 -2.55
N GLN A 64 11.30 -5.68 -1.86
CA GLN A 64 12.74 -5.92 -1.89
C GLN A 64 13.04 -7.16 -2.75
N TYR A 65 14.03 -7.01 -3.63
CA TYR A 65 14.57 -8.09 -4.45
C TYR A 65 16.03 -8.34 -4.04
N GLU A 66 16.41 -9.60 -3.85
CA GLU A 66 17.81 -9.96 -3.79
C GLU A 66 18.38 -10.13 -5.20
N HIS A 67 19.66 -9.79 -5.39
CA HIS A 67 20.33 -9.99 -6.68
C HIS A 67 20.70 -11.47 -6.88
N GLY A 68 20.49 -11.97 -8.10
CA GLY A 68 20.93 -13.31 -8.53
C GLY A 68 19.81 -14.27 -8.92
N ILE A 69 20.17 -15.53 -9.19
CA ILE A 69 19.29 -16.57 -9.74
C ILE A 69 18.13 -16.93 -8.79
N LYS A 70 18.28 -16.66 -7.49
CA LYS A 70 17.25 -16.94 -6.47
C LYS A 70 16.31 -15.77 -6.17
N SER A 71 16.40 -14.67 -6.93
CA SER A 71 15.63 -13.43 -6.70
C SER A 71 14.11 -13.58 -6.67
N LEU A 72 13.55 -14.67 -7.22
CA LEU A 72 12.13 -15.01 -7.15
C LEU A 72 11.73 -15.65 -5.82
N LEU A 73 12.61 -16.44 -5.19
CA LEU A 73 12.32 -17.17 -3.96
C LEU A 73 12.52 -16.31 -2.70
N THR A 74 13.17 -15.16 -2.84
CA THR A 74 13.51 -14.28 -1.72
C THR A 74 12.84 -12.91 -1.79
N ARG A 75 11.86 -12.73 -2.69
CA ARG A 75 11.05 -11.52 -2.76
C ARG A 75 10.28 -11.33 -1.47
N ARG A 76 10.31 -10.11 -0.96
CA ARG A 76 9.56 -9.73 0.25
C ARG A 76 8.82 -8.44 -0.02
N GLY A 77 7.52 -8.46 0.22
CA GLY A 77 6.72 -7.26 0.41
C GLY A 77 6.70 -6.93 1.88
N ILE A 78 7.04 -5.69 2.23
CA ILE A 78 7.02 -5.21 3.60
C ILE A 78 6.05 -4.04 3.67
N VAL A 79 5.00 -4.20 4.48
CA VAL A 79 4.09 -3.11 4.85
C VAL A 79 4.58 -2.51 6.15
N TYR A 80 5.36 -1.44 6.06
CA TYR A 80 5.92 -0.77 7.24
C TYR A 80 4.84 0.04 7.96
N GLY A 81 4.79 -0.05 9.29
CA GLY A 81 3.80 0.66 10.10
C GLY A 81 2.37 0.12 10.02
N GLY A 82 2.15 -0.95 9.27
CA GLY A 82 0.82 -1.54 9.04
C GLY A 82 0.02 -0.83 7.93
N PRO A 83 -1.05 -1.47 7.43
CA PRO A 83 -1.97 -0.83 6.49
C PRO A 83 -2.79 0.26 7.21
N LEU A 84 -3.23 1.25 6.45
CA LEU A 84 -4.27 2.17 6.88
C LEU A 84 -5.62 1.51 6.68
N VAL A 85 -6.46 1.52 7.71
CA VAL A 85 -7.82 0.99 7.64
C VAL A 85 -8.74 2.00 8.33
N LYS A 86 -9.83 2.36 7.65
CA LYS A 86 -10.90 3.16 8.23
C LYS A 86 -11.64 2.31 9.26
N GLU A 87 -11.96 2.91 10.41
CA GLU A 87 -12.67 2.21 11.48
C GLU A 87 -14.02 1.65 10.99
N GLY A 88 -14.31 0.39 11.32
CA GLY A 88 -15.51 -0.32 10.88
C GLY A 88 -15.51 -0.73 9.40
N SER A 89 -14.34 -0.85 8.78
CA SER A 89 -14.18 -1.31 7.38
C SER A 89 -13.32 -2.57 7.28
N GLU A 90 -13.56 -3.55 8.16
CA GLU A 90 -12.81 -4.80 8.25
C GLU A 90 -12.84 -5.61 6.94
N GLU A 91 -13.97 -5.61 6.22
CA GLU A 91 -14.07 -6.30 4.92
C GLU A 91 -13.17 -5.66 3.84
N ALA A 92 -12.89 -4.35 3.96
CA ALA A 92 -11.96 -3.67 3.06
C ALA A 92 -10.51 -4.10 3.33
N LEU A 93 -10.17 -4.37 4.60
CA LEU A 93 -8.86 -4.93 4.96
C LEU A 93 -8.68 -6.33 4.37
N ASP A 94 -9.69 -7.20 4.44
CA ASP A 94 -9.60 -8.55 3.88
C ASP A 94 -9.32 -8.52 2.37
N MET A 95 -10.03 -7.66 1.62
CA MET A 95 -9.75 -7.50 0.19
C MET A 95 -8.37 -6.90 -0.08
N LEU A 96 -7.94 -5.92 0.73
CA LEU A 96 -6.60 -5.35 0.61
C LEU A 96 -5.55 -6.45 0.76
N LEU A 97 -5.65 -7.30 1.79
CA LEU A 97 -4.71 -8.39 2.04
C LEU A 97 -4.69 -9.42 0.90
N VAL A 98 -5.85 -9.74 0.31
CA VAL A 98 -5.94 -10.60 -0.87
C VAL A 98 -5.21 -10.00 -2.06
N GLU A 99 -5.34 -8.69 -2.29
CA GLU A 99 -4.64 -8.02 -3.39
C GLU A 99 -3.13 -7.91 -3.13
N LEU A 100 -2.71 -7.65 -1.89
CA LEU A 100 -1.29 -7.64 -1.53
C LEU A 100 -0.64 -9.01 -1.72
N TYR A 101 -1.36 -10.10 -1.44
CA TYR A 101 -0.86 -11.46 -1.69
C TYR A 101 -0.57 -11.72 -3.17
N LYS A 102 -1.33 -11.11 -4.10
CA LYS A 102 -1.11 -11.25 -5.54
C LYS A 102 0.10 -10.46 -6.06
N LEU A 103 0.60 -9.49 -5.29
CA LEU A 103 1.76 -8.66 -5.67
C LEU A 103 3.11 -9.35 -5.42
N LEU A 104 3.13 -10.45 -4.66
CA LEU A 104 4.32 -11.21 -4.28
C LEU A 104 4.47 -12.48 -5.12
#